data_AF-A0A4P8QN87-F1
#
_entry.id   AF-A0A4P8QN87-F1
#
_cell.length_a   1.000
_cell.length_b   1.000
_cell.length_c   1.000
_cell.angle_alpha   90.00
_cell.angle_beta   90.00
_cell.angle_gamma   90.00
#
_symmetry.space_group_name_H-M   'P 1'
#
loop_
_entity.id
_entity.type
_entity.pdbx_description
1 polymer ?
#
loop_
_entity_poly.entity_id
_entity_poly.type
_entity_poly.pdbx_seq_one_letter_code
_entity_poly.pdbx_strand_id
1 'polypeptide(L)'
;MVAQSVDHKTLCLSFFTRPLLGIPQRHSGFVTGIIDFGDAVYTAVAVDVSTALLNQLPRDVAANPPDDLFAAGRDLLRGYLRQAVLSREELALLPHLVMGRVIARALITLWRARRFPDNARYILRNTEPGWGQLAWLLARPADTLSQTFMSMIPSSGVKHD
;
A
#
# COMPACT_ATOMS: atom_id res chain seq x y z
N MET A 1 0.17 7.67 32.96
CA MET A 1 -0.46 6.44 32.42
C MET A 1 0.35 6.05 31.20
N VAL A 2 1.23 5.05 31.33
CA VAL A 2 2.14 4.63 30.25
C VAL A 2 1.31 3.88 29.22
N ALA A 3 1.15 4.44 28.02
CA ALA A 3 0.59 3.71 26.89
C ALA A 3 1.54 2.54 26.60
N GLN A 4 1.10 1.31 26.88
CA GLN A 4 1.83 0.12 26.47
C GLN A 4 1.83 0.10 24.94
N SER A 5 3.01 0.33 24.35
CA SER A 5 3.27 0.07 22.95
C SER A 5 3.11 -1.43 22.72
N VAL A 6 1.98 -1.82 22.15
CA VAL A 6 1.74 -3.19 21.72
C VAL A 6 2.56 -3.38 20.45
N ASP A 7 3.56 -4.25 20.48
CA ASP A 7 4.42 -4.53 19.33
C ASP A 7 3.57 -5.24 18.25
N HIS A 8 2.95 -4.46 17.33
CA HIS A 8 2.03 -4.93 16.28
C HIS A 8 2.79 -5.58 15.12
N LYS A 9 3.64 -6.55 15.42
CA LYS A 9 4.34 -7.34 14.41
C LYS A 9 3.55 -8.61 14.09
N THR A 10 3.45 -8.95 12.82
CA THR A 10 2.74 -10.14 12.33
C THR A 10 3.44 -10.63 11.06
N LEU A 11 3.17 -11.87 10.65
CA LEU A 11 3.59 -12.39 9.36
C LEU A 11 2.96 -11.53 8.24
N CYS A 12 3.81 -10.79 7.54
CA CYS A 12 3.44 -9.82 6.53
C CYS A 12 3.82 -10.31 5.13
N LEU A 13 2.91 -10.15 4.17
CA LEU A 13 3.11 -10.53 2.77
C LEU A 13 3.78 -9.38 2.02
N SER A 14 5.03 -9.59 1.60
CA SER A 14 5.83 -8.51 1.04
C SER A 14 5.39 -8.10 -0.38
N PHE A 15 4.49 -8.86 -1.02
CA PHE A 15 3.80 -8.47 -2.25
C PHE A 15 2.29 -8.75 -2.17
N PHE A 16 1.47 -7.71 -2.07
CA PHE A 16 0.05 -7.77 -2.40
C PHE A 16 -0.14 -7.27 -3.83
N THR A 17 -0.42 -8.12 -4.80
CA THR A 17 -0.83 -7.69 -6.14
C THR A 17 -2.16 -8.36 -6.49
N ARG A 18 -3.03 -7.72 -7.29
CA ARG A 18 -4.32 -8.30 -7.72
C ARG A 18 -4.23 -9.76 -8.25
N PRO A 19 -3.16 -10.23 -8.91
CA PRO A 19 -3.00 -11.62 -9.33
C PRO A 19 -2.85 -12.63 -8.19
N LEU A 20 -2.62 -12.20 -6.95
CA LEU A 20 -2.37 -13.07 -5.79
C LEU A 20 -3.65 -13.45 -5.03
N LEU A 21 -4.80 -12.95 -5.49
CA LEU A 21 -6.12 -13.33 -5.01
C LEU A 21 -6.74 -14.28 -6.02
N GLY A 22 -6.95 -15.54 -5.63
CA GLY A 22 -7.69 -16.49 -6.44
C GLY A 22 -9.18 -16.11 -6.48
N ILE A 23 -9.68 -15.77 -7.67
CA ILE A 23 -11.12 -15.60 -7.93
C ILE A 23 -11.52 -16.66 -8.98
N PRO A 24 -12.12 -17.80 -8.57
CA PRO A 24 -12.53 -18.84 -9.50
C PRO A 24 -13.67 -18.33 -10.37
N GLN A 25 -13.62 -18.61 -11.68
CA GLN A 25 -14.56 -18.09 -12.68
C GLN A 25 -16.02 -18.57 -12.54
N ARG A 26 -16.36 -19.34 -11.49
CA ARG A 26 -17.67 -20.03 -11.40
C ARG A 26 -18.51 -19.71 -10.15
N HIS A 27 -17.99 -19.06 -9.10
CA HIS A 27 -18.81 -18.65 -7.95
C HIS A 27 -18.28 -17.42 -7.19
N SER A 28 -19.18 -16.42 -7.02
CA SER A 28 -19.24 -15.30 -6.06
C SER A 28 -18.00 -14.42 -5.85
N GLY A 29 -18.18 -13.11 -5.66
CA GLY A 29 -17.11 -12.12 -5.41
C GLY A 29 -16.34 -12.26 -4.10
N PHE A 30 -16.11 -13.48 -3.62
CA PHE A 30 -15.33 -13.81 -2.43
C PHE A 30 -13.93 -14.31 -2.83
N VAL A 31 -12.93 -13.95 -2.01
CA VAL A 31 -11.55 -14.46 -2.14
C VAL A 31 -11.54 -15.92 -1.72
N THR A 32 -11.07 -16.82 -2.60
CA THR A 32 -11.03 -18.27 -2.30
C THR A 32 -9.64 -18.78 -1.96
N GLY A 33 -8.62 -17.92 -2.05
CA GLY A 33 -7.25 -18.26 -1.72
C GLY A 33 -6.33 -17.05 -1.79
N ILE A 34 -5.33 -17.07 -0.91
CA ILE A 34 -4.20 -16.14 -0.89
C ILE A 34 -2.96 -16.99 -1.20
N ILE A 35 -2.11 -16.51 -2.10
CA ILE A 35 -0.89 -17.21 -2.54
C ILE A 35 0.34 -16.29 -2.42
N ASP A 36 1.52 -16.84 -2.69
CA ASP A 36 2.81 -16.12 -2.72
C ASP A 36 3.34 -15.71 -1.32
N PHE A 37 3.43 -16.70 -0.42
CA PHE A 37 4.05 -16.54 0.91
C PHE A 37 5.58 -16.67 0.90
N GLY A 38 6.21 -16.78 -0.27
CA GLY A 38 7.64 -17.12 -0.41
C GLY A 38 8.61 -16.07 0.13
N ASP A 39 8.12 -14.86 0.41
CA ASP A 39 8.87 -13.74 0.97
C ASP A 39 8.19 -13.13 2.21
N ALA A 40 7.31 -13.89 2.85
CA ALA A 40 6.65 -13.43 4.06
C ALA A 40 7.65 -13.25 5.21
N VAL A 41 7.53 -12.13 5.93
CA VAL A 41 8.44 -11.77 7.03
C VAL A 41 7.67 -11.30 8.25
N TYR A 42 8.27 -11.43 9.43
CA TYR A 42 7.69 -10.88 10.66
C TYR A 42 8.03 -9.39 10.77
N THR A 43 7.04 -8.52 10.60
CA THR A 43 7.21 -7.06 10.64
C THR A 43 5.91 -6.36 11.02
N ALA A 44 5.91 -5.02 11.10
CA ALA A 44 4.75 -4.22 11.46
C ALA A 44 3.62 -4.38 10.43
N VAL A 45 2.37 -4.49 10.89
CA VAL A 45 1.18 -4.61 10.02
C VAL A 45 1.06 -3.44 9.03
N ALA A 46 1.54 -2.25 9.40
CA ALA A 46 1.60 -1.09 8.52
C ALA A 46 2.37 -1.35 7.21
N VAL A 47 3.34 -2.28 7.21
CA VAL A 47 4.08 -2.67 5.99
C VAL A 47 3.15 -3.36 4.99
N ASP A 48 2.28 -4.26 5.43
CA ASP A 48 1.30 -4.91 4.56
C ASP A 48 0.27 -3.94 4.03
N VAL A 49 -0.28 -3.10 4.91
CA VAL A 49 -1.26 -2.07 4.53
C VAL A 49 -0.66 -1.12 3.49
N SER A 50 0.58 -0.67 3.67
CA SER A 50 1.26 0.18 2.68
C SER A 50 1.47 -0.53 1.34
N THR A 51 1.77 -1.83 1.36
CA THR A 51 1.92 -2.65 0.14
C THR A 51 0.59 -2.75 -0.59
N ALA A 52 -0.49 -3.00 0.14
CA ALA A 52 -1.82 -3.13 -0.41
C ALA A 52 -2.33 -1.79 -0.98
N LEU A 53 -2.11 -0.68 -0.28
CA LEU A 53 -2.43 0.68 -0.74
C LEU A 53 -1.67 1.06 -2.00
N LEU A 54 -0.36 0.77 -2.07
CA LEU A 54 0.45 1.00 -3.28
C LEU A 54 -0.18 0.37 -4.54
N ASN A 55 -0.86 -0.78 -4.39
CA ASN A 55 -1.47 -1.49 -5.50
C ASN A 55 -2.87 -0.98 -5.86
N GLN A 56 -3.42 -0.04 -5.10
CA GLN A 56 -4.64 0.68 -5.44
C GLN A 56 -4.36 2.08 -6.02
N LEU A 57 -3.10 2.53 -6.05
CA LEU A 57 -2.78 3.85 -6.59
C LEU A 57 -3.13 3.94 -8.09
N PRO A 58 -3.69 5.08 -8.54
CA PRO A 58 -3.96 5.31 -9.96
C PRO A 58 -2.66 5.22 -10.78
N ARG A 59 -2.78 4.73 -12.01
CA ARG A 59 -1.62 4.43 -12.87
C ARG A 59 -1.25 5.58 -13.81
N ASP A 60 -2.13 6.56 -13.96
CA ASP A 60 -2.05 7.67 -14.90
C ASP A 60 -1.80 9.02 -14.22
N VAL A 61 -1.32 9.01 -12.96
CA VAL A 61 -1.07 10.21 -12.14
C VAL A 61 -0.22 11.27 -12.84
N ALA A 62 0.74 10.86 -13.68
CA ALA A 62 1.58 11.79 -14.41
C ALA A 62 0.81 12.64 -15.44
N ALA A 63 -0.26 12.08 -16.04
CA ALA A 63 -1.11 12.76 -17.01
C ALA A 63 -2.34 13.39 -16.33
N ASN A 64 -2.91 12.70 -15.35
CA ASN A 64 -4.14 13.06 -14.65
C ASN A 64 -3.90 13.01 -13.13
N PRO A 65 -3.23 14.02 -12.55
CA PRO A 65 -2.95 14.02 -11.12
C PRO A 65 -4.25 14.17 -10.33
N PRO A 66 -4.61 13.22 -9.45
CA PRO A 66 -5.83 13.31 -8.65
C PRO A 66 -5.64 14.29 -7.48
N ASP A 67 -6.75 14.83 -6.95
CA ASP A 67 -6.72 15.58 -5.69
C ASP A 67 -6.38 14.68 -4.50
N ASP A 68 -6.85 13.44 -4.54
CA ASP A 68 -6.59 12.40 -3.55
C ASP A 68 -6.02 11.13 -4.21
N LEU A 69 -4.73 10.89 -3.99
CA LEU A 69 -4.01 9.73 -4.51
C LEU A 69 -4.51 8.39 -3.92
N PHE A 70 -5.08 8.41 -2.72
CA PHE A 70 -5.47 7.22 -1.96
C PHE A 70 -6.96 6.89 -2.07
N ALA A 71 -7.74 7.64 -2.85
CA ALA A 71 -9.19 7.47 -2.96
C ALA A 71 -9.62 6.02 -3.22
N ALA A 72 -8.99 5.34 -4.19
CA ALA A 72 -9.26 3.94 -4.52
C ALA A 72 -8.81 2.94 -3.44
N GLY A 73 -7.89 3.33 -2.56
CA GLY A 73 -7.40 2.52 -1.44
C GLY A 73 -8.25 2.60 -0.17
N ARG A 74 -9.25 3.49 -0.11
CA ARG A 74 -10.03 3.73 1.12
C ARG A 74 -10.80 2.51 1.59
N ASP A 75 -11.47 1.79 0.69
CA ASP A 75 -12.24 0.60 1.07
C ASP A 75 -11.33 -0.56 1.47
N LEU A 76 -10.15 -0.65 0.84
CA LEU A 76 -9.10 -1.58 1.25
C LEU A 76 -8.63 -1.28 2.68
N LEU A 77 -8.31 -0.01 2.98
CA LEU A 77 -7.88 0.41 4.31
C LEU A 77 -8.97 0.15 5.36
N ARG A 78 -10.23 0.49 5.06
CA ARG A 78 -11.39 0.17 5.92
C ARG A 78 -11.52 -1.33 6.17
N GLY A 79 -11.23 -2.15 5.15
CA GLY A 79 -11.19 -3.61 5.29
C GLY A 79 -10.14 -4.08 6.28
N TYR A 80 -8.90 -3.60 6.12
CA TYR A 80 -7.79 -3.92 7.03
C TYR A 80 -8.07 -3.47 8.46
N LEU A 81 -8.55 -2.24 8.66
CA LEU A 81 -8.79 -1.68 10.00
C LEU A 81 -9.94 -2.34 10.77
N ARG A 82 -10.79 -3.16 10.11
CA ARG A 82 -11.75 -4.02 10.82
C ARG A 82 -11.10 -5.25 11.46
N GLN A 83 -9.91 -5.64 11.00
CA GLN A 83 -9.22 -6.86 11.44
C GLN A 83 -7.92 -6.58 12.18
N ALA A 84 -7.23 -5.49 11.85
CA ALA A 84 -6.01 -5.07 12.49
C ALA A 84 -6.15 -3.66 13.08
N VAL A 85 -5.66 -3.49 14.31
CA VAL A 85 -5.55 -2.18 14.94
C VAL A 85 -4.18 -1.61 14.58
N LEU A 86 -4.17 -0.42 14.00
CA LEU A 86 -2.95 0.38 13.81
C LEU A 86 -3.02 1.57 14.76
N SER A 87 -1.89 1.92 15.37
CA SER A 87 -1.81 3.14 16.17
C SER A 87 -2.00 4.38 15.29
N ARG A 88 -2.27 5.52 15.92
CA ARG A 88 -2.36 6.81 15.21
C ARG A 88 -1.04 7.15 14.52
N GLU A 89 0.08 6.81 15.15
CA GLU A 89 1.42 7.00 14.60
C GLU A 89 1.66 6.10 13.38
N GLU A 90 1.26 4.82 13.45
CA GLU A 90 1.36 3.89 12.32
C GLU A 90 0.52 4.35 11.14
N LEU A 91 -0.72 4.82 11.39
CA LEU A 91 -1.59 5.38 10.37
C LEU A 91 -0.99 6.64 9.71
N ALA A 92 -0.41 7.53 10.51
CA ALA A 92 0.25 8.73 9.99
C ALA A 92 1.49 8.40 9.14
N LEU A 93 2.14 7.25 9.38
CA LEU A 93 3.29 6.78 8.61
C LEU A 93 2.92 6.08 7.31
N LEU A 94 1.68 5.59 7.15
CA LEU A 94 1.26 4.85 5.95
C LEU A 94 1.56 5.54 4.61
N PRO A 95 1.26 6.83 4.37
CA PRO A 95 1.57 7.44 3.09
C PRO A 95 3.09 7.51 2.80
N HIS A 96 3.92 7.61 3.85
CA HIS A 96 5.39 7.58 3.73
C HIS A 96 5.90 6.17 3.45
N LEU A 97 5.31 5.16 4.09
CA LEU A 97 5.62 3.76 3.78
C LEU A 97 5.24 3.43 2.34
N VAL A 98 4.07 3.89 1.87
CA VAL A 98 3.67 3.75 0.45
C VAL A 98 4.70 4.40 -0.47
N MET A 99 5.13 5.63 -0.18
CA MET A 99 6.18 6.32 -0.93
C MET A 99 7.49 5.51 -0.97
N GLY A 100 7.95 5.02 0.19
CA GLY A 100 9.14 4.16 0.29
C GLY A 100 9.01 2.90 -0.58
N ARG A 101 7.81 2.31 -0.65
CA ARG A 101 7.56 1.15 -1.50
C ARG A 101 7.49 1.47 -2.99
N VAL A 102 7.01 2.64 -3.40
CA VAL A 102 7.15 3.13 -4.79
C VAL A 102 8.62 3.20 -5.17
N ILE A 103 9.44 3.80 -4.31
CA ILE A 103 10.89 3.95 -4.53
C ILE A 103 11.58 2.58 -4.60
N ALA A 104 11.34 1.71 -3.64
CA ALA A 104 11.92 0.36 -3.62
C ALA A 104 11.54 -0.43 -4.88
N ARG A 105 10.26 -0.38 -5.29
CA ARG A 105 9.80 -1.01 -6.53
C ARG A 105 10.56 -0.46 -7.73
N ALA A 106 10.72 0.86 -7.84
CA ALA A 106 11.45 1.48 -8.95
C ALA A 106 12.92 1.04 -8.98
N LEU A 107 13.62 1.09 -7.85
CA LEU A 107 15.03 0.68 -7.76
C LEU A 107 15.24 -0.79 -8.17
N ILE A 108 14.43 -1.70 -7.64
CA ILE A 108 14.51 -3.13 -7.93
C ILE A 108 14.23 -3.40 -9.41
N THR A 109 13.17 -2.80 -9.96
CA THR A 109 12.76 -3.04 -11.36
C THR A 109 13.74 -2.42 -12.36
N LEU A 110 14.29 -1.23 -12.08
CA LEU A 110 15.34 -0.63 -12.91
C LEU A 110 16.60 -1.48 -12.92
N TRP A 111 17.04 -1.98 -11.76
CA TRP A 111 18.19 -2.89 -11.68
C TRP A 111 17.92 -4.19 -12.46
N ARG A 112 16.74 -4.80 -12.29
CA ARG A 112 16.35 -6.01 -13.03
C ARG A 112 16.28 -5.79 -14.53
N ALA A 113 15.76 -4.65 -15.00
CA ALA A 113 15.65 -4.33 -16.42
C ALA A 113 17.04 -4.23 -17.09
N ARG A 114 18.05 -3.70 -16.38
CA ARG A 114 19.44 -3.70 -16.87
C ARG A 114 20.03 -5.10 -16.98
N ARG A 115 19.64 -6.00 -16.07
CA ARG A 115 20.14 -7.38 -16.05
C ARG A 115 19.42 -8.32 -17.02
N PHE A 116 18.18 -7.99 -17.39
CA PHE A 116 17.33 -8.78 -18.29
C PHE A 116 16.69 -7.87 -19.36
N PRO A 117 17.48 -7.35 -20.31
CA PRO A 117 17.02 -6.33 -21.27
C PRO A 117 15.86 -6.83 -22.14
N ASP A 118 15.86 -8.11 -22.54
CA ASP A 118 14.78 -8.70 -23.36
C ASP A 118 13.40 -8.66 -22.67
N ASN A 119 13.39 -8.63 -21.33
CA ASN A 119 12.18 -8.57 -20.51
C ASN A 119 11.91 -7.16 -19.93
N ALA A 120 12.68 -6.15 -20.32
CA ALA A 120 12.65 -4.83 -19.70
C ALA A 120 11.25 -4.20 -19.70
N ARG A 121 10.51 -4.29 -20.81
CA ARG A 121 9.13 -3.77 -20.91
C ARG A 121 8.21 -4.37 -19.85
N TYR A 122 8.28 -5.67 -19.63
CA TYR A 122 7.47 -6.34 -18.61
C TYR A 122 7.89 -5.95 -17.20
N ILE A 123 9.21 -5.88 -16.95
CA ILE A 123 9.78 -5.53 -15.65
C ILE A 123 9.39 -4.10 -15.26
N LEU A 124 9.42 -3.16 -16.21
CA LEU A 124 9.20 -1.73 -15.99
C LEU A 124 7.72 -1.31 -16.01
N ARG A 125 6.79 -2.22 -16.34
CA ARG A 125 5.34 -1.93 -16.47
C ARG A 125 4.71 -1.27 -15.23
N ASN A 126 5.29 -1.46 -14.05
CA ASN A 126 4.82 -0.86 -12.80
C ASN A 126 5.73 0.27 -12.30
N THR A 127 6.89 0.44 -12.92
CA THR A 127 7.85 1.52 -12.66
C THR A 127 7.39 2.81 -13.31
N GLU A 128 6.94 2.72 -14.56
CA GLU A 128 6.47 3.89 -15.33
C GLU A 128 5.34 4.65 -14.62
N PRO A 129 4.23 4.01 -14.18
CA PRO A 129 3.23 4.69 -13.34
C PRO A 129 3.77 5.25 -12.03
N GLY A 130 4.78 4.59 -11.46
CA GLY A 130 5.36 4.93 -10.17
C GLY A 130 5.99 6.33 -10.14
N TRP A 131 6.46 6.84 -11.29
CA TRP A 131 7.04 8.19 -11.35
C TRP A 131 6.01 9.29 -11.08
N GLY A 132 4.81 9.18 -11.66
CA GLY A 132 3.72 10.12 -11.40
C GLY A 132 3.28 10.07 -9.93
N GLN A 133 3.15 8.86 -9.39
CA GLN A 133 2.81 8.64 -7.98
C GLN A 133 3.85 9.26 -7.04
N LEU A 134 5.14 9.05 -7.32
CA LEU A 134 6.24 9.60 -6.53
C LEU A 134 6.30 11.12 -6.62
N ALA A 135 6.13 11.69 -7.81
CA ALA A 135 6.09 13.14 -7.99
C ALA A 135 4.92 13.77 -7.21
N TRP A 136 3.75 13.14 -7.22
CA TRP A 136 2.60 13.60 -6.43
C TRP A 136 2.89 13.59 -4.92
N LEU A 137 3.53 12.53 -4.42
CA LEU A 137 3.89 12.39 -3.01
C LEU A 137 4.95 13.42 -2.59
N LEU A 138 5.99 13.61 -3.40
CA LEU A 138 7.10 14.54 -3.11
C LEU A 138 6.72 16.01 -3.26
N ALA A 139 5.68 16.34 -4.02
CA ALA A 139 5.20 17.71 -4.19
C ALA A 139 4.52 18.29 -2.92
N ARG A 140 4.45 17.51 -1.84
CA ARG A 140 3.76 17.86 -0.59
C ARG A 140 4.73 17.77 0.59
N PRO A 141 4.70 18.71 1.55
CA PRO A 141 5.44 18.57 2.80
C PRO A 141 5.02 17.32 3.56
N ALA A 142 5.95 16.70 4.30
CA ALA A 142 5.72 15.43 4.98
C ALA A 142 4.53 15.49 5.96
N ASP A 143 4.44 16.57 6.75
CA ASP A 143 3.35 16.76 7.71
C ASP A 143 1.99 16.95 7.01
N THR A 144 1.96 17.72 5.92
CA THR A 144 0.75 17.91 5.11
C THR A 144 0.27 16.60 4.52
N LEU A 145 1.19 15.74 4.05
CA LEU A 145 0.85 14.41 3.52
C LEU A 145 0.23 13.52 4.60
N SER A 146 0.84 13.46 5.79
CA SER A 146 0.29 12.73 6.93
C SER A 146 -1.10 13.24 7.33
N GLN A 147 -1.25 14.56 7.49
CA GLN A 147 -2.53 15.17 7.88
C GLN A 147 -3.64 14.94 6.84
N THR A 148 -3.30 15.09 5.56
CA THR A 148 -4.23 14.86 4.44
C THR A 148 -4.66 13.41 4.39
N PHE A 149 -3.75 12.46 4.59
CA PHE A 149 -4.12 11.04 4.66
C PHE A 149 -5.00 10.74 5.88
N MET A 150 -4.65 11.28 7.05
CA MET A 150 -5.37 11.05 8.30
C MET A 150 -6.80 11.63 8.28
N SER A 151 -7.03 12.74 7.58
CA SER A 151 -8.38 13.32 7.45
C SER A 151 -9.33 12.46 6.59
N MET A 152 -8.80 11.53 5.80
CA MET A 152 -9.57 10.62 4.95
C MET A 152 -10.01 9.35 5.68
N ILE A 153 -9.37 9.04 6.81
CA ILE A 153 -9.74 7.93 7.67
C ILE A 153 -10.95 8.41 8.47
N PRO A 154 -12.13 7.78 8.33
CA PRO A 154 -13.27 8.13 9.17
C PRO A 154 -12.85 8.02 10.63
N SER A 155 -13.16 9.03 11.45
CA SER A 155 -13.14 8.88 12.90
C SER A 155 -13.99 7.66 13.20
N SER A 156 -13.37 6.53 13.53
CA SER A 156 -14.09 5.34 13.96
C SER A 156 -15.01 5.80 15.08
N GLY A 157 -16.33 5.73 14.86
CA GLY A 157 -17.31 5.89 15.92
C GLY A 157 -16.98 4.84 16.96
N VAL A 158 -16.29 5.28 18.01
CA VAL A 158 -16.07 4.49 19.20
C VAL A 158 -17.46 4.26 19.78
N LYS A 159 -18.04 3.09 19.52
CA LYS A 159 -19.07 2.58 20.41
C LYS A 159 -18.34 2.19 21.69
N HIS A 160 -18.40 3.09 22.66
CA HIS A 160 -18.31 2.72 24.06
C HIS A 160 -19.59 1.96 24.39
N ASP A 161 -19.54 0.64 24.27
CA ASP A 161 -20.47 -0.26 24.94
C ASP A 161 -19.72 -0.95 26.08
#